data_AF-A0A2Z2P0Y4-F1
#
_entry.id   AF-A0A2Z2P0Y4-F1
#
_cell.length_a   1.000
_cell.length_b   1.000
_cell.length_c   1.000
_cell.angle_alpha   90.00
_cell.angle_beta   90.00
_cell.angle_gamma   90.00
#
_symmetry.space_group_name_H-M   'P 1'
#
loop_
_entity.id
_entity.type
_entity.pdbx_description
1 polymer ?
#
loop_
_entity_poly.entity_id
_entity_poly.type
_entity_poly.pdbx_seq_one_letter_code
_entity_poly.pdbx_strand_id
1 'polypeptide(L)' 'MQEKKMNDKLSEEEVSKDKYFSQVSAISEEMIKDHGKDFAMGALVMAAQWIAQNQEPKEQHAAQH' A
#
# COMPACT_ATOMS: atom_id res chain seq x y z
N MET A 1 17.34 31.01 17.77
CA MET A 1 18.12 29.75 17.69
C MET A 1 17.15 28.65 18.10
N GLN A 2 16.50 27.96 17.14
CA GLN A 2 16.84 26.59 16.69
C GLN A 2 17.22 25.71 17.88
N GLU A 3 16.43 24.71 18.28
CA GLU A 3 16.45 23.36 17.69
C GLU A 3 15.11 22.64 17.93
N LYS A 4 14.23 22.58 16.92
CA LYS A 4 13.18 21.55 16.88
C LYS A 4 13.89 20.28 16.41
N LYS A 5 14.44 19.50 17.36
CA LYS A 5 15.12 18.23 17.10
C LYS A 5 14.29 17.40 16.13
N MET A 6 14.84 17.20 14.94
CA MET A 6 14.39 16.22 13.96
C MET A 6 14.43 14.87 14.64
N ASN A 7 13.26 14.34 15.00
CA ASN A 7 13.15 12.97 15.44
C ASN A 7 13.14 12.12 14.15
N ASP A 8 14.34 11.87 13.63
CA ASP A 8 14.66 11.07 12.44
C ASP A 8 14.40 9.56 12.65
N LYS A 9 13.36 9.23 13.41
CA LYS A 9 12.83 7.87 13.50
C LYS A 9 11.49 7.89 12.80
N LEU A 10 11.46 7.27 11.61
CA LEU A 10 10.23 6.86 10.97
C LEU A 10 9.33 6.20 12.03
N SER A 11 8.07 6.62 12.08
CA SER A 11 7.04 5.97 12.89
C SER A 11 6.97 4.48 12.53
N GLU A 12 6.59 3.63 13.47
CA GLU A 12 6.34 2.20 13.21
C GLU A 12 5.35 2.00 12.05
N GLU A 13 4.41 2.94 11.89
CA GLU A 13 3.48 2.97 10.77
C GLU A 13 4.17 3.25 9.43
N GLU A 14 5.13 4.17 9.40
CA GLU A 14 5.89 4.51 8.20
C GLU A 14 6.81 3.34 7.78
N VAL A 15 7.48 2.70 8.75
CA VAL A 15 8.28 1.50 8.50
C VAL A 15 7.42 0.35 7.94
N SER A 16 6.21 0.18 8.48
CA SER A 16 5.26 -0.82 7.99
C SER A 16 4.84 -0.54 6.55
N LYS A 17 4.50 0.72 6.24
CA LYS A 17 4.13 1.16 4.87
C LYS A 17 5.27 0.94 3.89
N ASP A 18 6.48 1.35 4.23
CA ASP A 18 7.68 1.19 3.39
C ASP A 18 7.98 -0.28 3.06
N LYS A 19 7.75 -1.19 4.01
CA LYS A 19 7.87 -2.64 3.77
C LYS A 19 6.92 -3.09 2.67
N TYR A 20 5.65 -2.68 2.71
CA TYR A 20 4.68 -3.07 1.68
C TYR A 20 5.00 -2.42 0.34
N PHE A 21 5.43 -1.16 0.31
CA PHE A 21 5.91 -0.52 -0.92
C PHE A 21 7.07 -1.29 -1.54
N SER A 22 8.04 -1.72 -0.74
CA SER A 22 9.17 -2.52 -1.21
C SER A 22 8.74 -3.86 -1.80
N GLN A 23 7.78 -4.54 -1.17
CA GLN A 23 7.22 -5.79 -1.69
C GLN A 23 6.46 -5.60 -3.00
N VAL A 24 5.67 -4.54 -3.11
CA VAL A 24 4.93 -4.20 -4.35
C VAL A 24 5.92 -3.90 -5.49
N SER A 25 7.01 -3.19 -5.21
CA SER A 25 8.06 -2.95 -6.19
C SER A 25 8.70 -4.26 -6.66
N ALA A 26 9.09 -5.14 -5.74
CA ALA A 26 9.75 -6.41 -6.07
C ALA A 26 8.87 -7.30 -6.97
N ILE A 27 7.60 -7.49 -6.61
CA ILE A 27 6.69 -8.30 -7.44
C ILE A 27 6.40 -7.63 -8.80
N SER A 28 6.40 -6.30 -8.85
CA SER A 28 6.25 -5.57 -10.12
C SER A 28 7.44 -5.81 -11.05
N GLU A 29 8.66 -5.81 -10.51
CA GLU A 29 9.87 -6.11 -11.28
C GLU A 29 9.87 -7.55 -11.81
N GLU A 30 9.44 -8.52 -11.00
CA GLU A 30 9.27 -9.92 -11.43
C GLU A 30 8.26 -10.03 -12.58
N MET A 31 7.08 -9.41 -12.46
CA MET A 31 6.08 -9.39 -13.52
C MET A 31 6.60 -8.72 -14.81
N ILE A 32 7.35 -7.62 -14.69
CA ILE A 32 7.96 -6.94 -15.85
C ILE A 32 8.97 -7.85 -16.54
N LYS A 33 9.81 -8.55 -15.75
CA LYS A 33 10.84 -9.44 -16.28
C LYS A 33 10.25 -10.63 -17.03
N ASP A 34 9.18 -11.23 -16.50
CA ASP A 34 8.62 -12.47 -17.04
C ASP A 34 7.57 -12.23 -18.13
N HIS A 35 6.82 -11.12 -18.07
CA HIS A 35 5.65 -10.86 -18.91
C HIS A 35 5.62 -9.48 -19.58
N GLY A 36 6.56 -8.59 -19.23
CA GLY A 36 6.64 -7.24 -19.78
C GLY A 36 5.84 -6.20 -19.00
N LYS A 37 6.13 -4.93 -19.30
CA LYS A 37 5.62 -3.77 -18.57
C LYS A 37 4.11 -3.60 -18.66
N ASP A 38 3.52 -3.87 -19.82
CA ASP A 38 2.08 -3.69 -20.03
C ASP A 38 1.25 -4.66 -19.19
N PHE A 39 1.73 -5.91 -19.06
CA PHE A 39 1.11 -6.91 -18.19
C PHE A 39 1.17 -6.50 -16.72
N ALA A 40 2.36 -6.13 -16.22
CA ALA A 40 2.55 -5.74 -14.83
C ALA A 40 1.67 -4.53 -14.46
N MET A 41 1.62 -3.51 -15.32
CA MET A 41 0.76 -2.35 -15.15
C MET A 41 -0.72 -2.74 -15.08
N GLY A 42 -1.19 -3.57 -16.02
CA GLY A 42 -2.57 -4.04 -16.05
C GLY A 42 -2.95 -4.83 -14.80
N ALA A 43 -2.08 -5.71 -14.33
CA ALA A 43 -2.29 -6.49 -13.12
C ALA A 43 -2.43 -5.61 -11.86
N LEU A 44 -1.56 -4.60 -11.71
CA LEU A 44 -1.62 -3.67 -10.58
C LEU A 44 -2.86 -2.78 -10.61
N VAL A 45 -3.27 -2.32 -11.81
CA VAL A 45 -4.52 -1.55 -11.97
C VAL A 45 -5.73 -2.41 -11.58
N MET A 46 -5.77 -3.68 -11.98
CA MET A 46 -6.85 -4.59 -11.57
C MET A 46 -6.87 -4.82 -10.05
N ALA A 47 -5.71 -4.99 -9.42
CA ALA A 47 -5.61 -5.11 -7.97
C ALA A 47 -6.15 -3.85 -7.26
N ALA A 48 -5.79 -2.66 -7.74
CA ALA A 48 -6.31 -1.39 -7.22
C ALA A 48 -7.83 -1.27 -7.39
N GLN A 49 -8.36 -1.66 -8.55
CA GLN A 49 -9.81 -1.68 -8.80
C GLN A 49 -10.54 -2.65 -7.88
N TRP A 50 -9.97 -3.83 -7.60
CA TRP A 50 -10.54 -4.77 -6.65
C TRP A 50 -10.59 -4.19 -5.23
N ILE A 51 -9.53 -3.50 -4.79
CA ILE A 51 -9.54 -2.80 -3.50
C ILE A 51 -10.64 -1.74 -3.44
N ALA A 52 -10.73 -0.90 -4.48
CA ALA A 52 -11.74 0.16 -4.55
C ALA A 52 -13.18 -0.38 -4.55
N GLN A 53 -13.42 -1.52 -5.19
CA GLN A 53 -14.73 -2.18 -5.23
C GLN A 53 -15.10 -2.87 -3.91
N ASN A 54 -14.13 -3.27 -3.09
CA ASN A 54 -14.37 -3.90 -1.79
C ASN A 54 -14.35 -2.91 -0.62
N GLN A 55 -14.28 -1.61 -0.89
CA GLN A 55 -14.51 -0.57 0.12
C GLN A 55 -16.01 -0.29 0.29
N GLU A 56 -16.72 -1.25 0.88
CA GLU A 56 -17.68 -0.89 1.91
C GLU A 56 -17.20 -1.49 3.24
N PRO A 57 -16.61 -0.68 4.14
CA PRO A 57 -16.80 -0.98 5.54
C PRO A 57 -18.30 -0.81 5.78
N LYS A 58 -19.05 -1.91 5.81
CA LYS A 58 -20.29 -1.91 6.58
C LYS A 58 -19.85 -1.54 7.99
N GLU A 59 -20.12 -0.29 8.38
CA GLU A 59 -20.26 0.09 9.77
C GLU A 59 -21.29 -0.88 10.36
N GLN A 60 -20.81 -2.00 10.89
CA GLN A 60 -21.52 -2.74 11.90
C GLN A 60 -21.49 -1.84 13.14
N HIS A 61 -22.35 -0.84 13.15
CA HIS A 61 -22.91 -0.30 14.39
C HIS A 61 -23.78 -1.40 15.02
N ALA A 62 -23.11 -2.42 15.54
CA ALA A 62 -23.63 -3.28 16.59
C ALA A 62 -23.38 -2.54 17.91
N ALA A 63 -24.35 -1.70 18.32
CA ALA A 63 -24.52 -1.13 19.66
C ALA A 63 -25.60 -0.02 19.56
N GLN A 64 -26.76 -0.02 20.23
CA GLN A 64 -27.26 -0.81 21.35
C GLN A 64 -28.80 -0.74 21.35
N HIS A 65 -29.40 -1.81 21.88
CA HIS A 65 -30.77 -1.83 22.41
C HIS A 65 -30.96 -0.80 23.53
#